data_AF-A0A9E4WTS6-F1
#
_entry.id   AF-A0A9E4WTS6-F1
#
_cell.length_a   1.000
_cell.length_b   1.000
_cell.length_c   1.000
_cell.angle_alpha   90.00
_cell.angle_beta   90.00
_cell.angle_gamma   90.00
#
_symmetry.space_group_name_H-M   'P 1'
#
loop_
_entity.id
_entity.type
_entity.pdbx_description
1 polymer ?
#
loop_
_entity_poly.entity_id
_entity_poly.type
_entity_poly.pdbx_seq_one_letter_code
_entity_poly.pdbx_strand_id
1 'polypeptide(L)'
;MPKLPRPSLTQAVLLLALAVIGYFAFVAVGGTLLSHRVNEEEQDLRQEVVALQQDQATLEAIREFLWTDEYVEGVARRMLGLVRGGESLIIVVPSVTATPALEEDARDFRQRRWWEELYIP
;
A
#
# COMPACT_ATOMS: atom_id res chain seq x y z
N MET A 1 56.80 -28.28 29.92
CA MET A 1 55.36 -28.56 29.97
C MET A 1 54.74 -27.77 31.11
N PRO A 2 54.04 -26.65 30.87
CA PRO A 2 53.42 -25.87 31.94
C PRO A 2 52.29 -26.68 32.58
N LYS A 3 52.36 -26.88 33.91
CA LYS A 3 51.32 -27.52 34.71
C LYS A 3 50.20 -26.50 34.90
N LEU A 4 49.03 -26.77 34.33
CA LEU A 4 47.84 -25.94 34.55
C LEU A 4 47.48 -25.97 36.05
N PRO A 5 47.29 -24.81 36.70
CA PRO A 5 46.85 -24.77 38.09
C PRO A 5 45.46 -25.40 38.18
N ARG A 6 45.27 -26.33 39.12
CA ARG A 6 43.95 -26.88 39.42
C ARG A 6 43.12 -25.77 40.08
N PRO A 7 42.01 -25.34 39.48
CA PRO A 7 41.20 -24.28 40.05
C PRO A 7 40.65 -24.74 41.40
N SER A 8 40.65 -23.84 42.39
CA SER A 8 39.94 -24.10 43.64
C SER A 8 38.44 -24.21 43.35
N LEU A 9 37.68 -24.90 44.21
CA LEU A 9 36.23 -25.06 44.08
C LEU A 9 35.52 -23.70 43.87
N THR A 10 35.99 -22.66 44.57
CA THR A 10 35.50 -21.29 44.44
C THR A 10 35.77 -20.67 43.06
N GLN A 11 36.95 -20.92 42.47
CA GLN A 11 37.27 -20.45 41.12
C GLN A 11 36.43 -21.18 40.06
N ALA A 12 36.20 -22.49 40.24
CA ALA A 12 35.34 -23.25 39.34
C ALA A 12 33.88 -22.74 39.38
N VAL A 13 33.35 -22.45 40.57
CA VAL A 13 32.00 -21.88 40.73
C VAL A 13 31.91 -20.48 40.13
N LEU A 14 32.92 -19.63 40.32
CA LEU A 14 32.96 -18.29 39.72
C LEU A 14 33.01 -18.34 38.19
N LEU A 15 33.82 -19.23 37.62
CA LEU A 15 33.89 -19.42 36.17
C LEU A 15 32.57 -19.94 35.60
N LEU A 16 31.91 -20.87 36.30
CA LEU A 16 30.61 -21.37 35.91
C LEU A 16 29.54 -20.27 35.97
N ALA A 17 29.53 -19.47 37.03
CA ALA A 17 28.60 -18.34 37.17
C ALA A 17 28.81 -17.30 36.06
N LEU A 18 30.07 -16.98 35.73
CA LEU A 18 30.41 -16.07 34.64
C LEU A 18 29.95 -16.63 33.28
N ALA A 19 30.15 -17.92 33.03
CA ALA A 19 29.70 -18.59 31.81
C ALA A 19 28.17 -18.57 31.68
N VAL A 20 27.46 -18.81 32.79
CA VAL A 20 25.99 -18.74 32.82
C VAL A 20 25.50 -17.32 32.55
N ILE A 21 26.09 -16.30 33.19
CA ILE A 21 25.75 -14.89 32.94
C ILE A 21 26.03 -14.52 31.48
N GLY A 22 27.19 -14.91 30.93
CA GLY A 22 27.55 -14.66 29.54
C GLY A 22 26.59 -15.34 28.56
N TYR A 23 26.16 -16.57 28.85
CA TYR A 23 25.17 -17.29 28.05
C TYR A 23 23.82 -16.57 28.06
N PHE A 24 23.32 -16.16 29.23
CA PHE A 24 22.08 -15.41 29.34
C PHE A 24 22.15 -14.05 28.63
N ALA A 25 23.27 -13.33 28.74
CA ALA A 25 23.48 -12.08 28.02
C ALA A 25 23.46 -12.29 26.50
N PHE A 26 24.12 -13.34 26.00
CA PHE A 26 24.14 -13.68 24.58
C PHE A 26 22.74 -14.01 24.05
N VAL A 27 21.96 -14.81 24.79
CA VAL A 27 20.58 -15.16 24.41
C VAL A 27 19.63 -13.96 24.44
N ALA A 28 19.76 -13.08 25.44
CA ALA A 28 18.91 -11.88 25.58
C ALA A 28 19.12 -10.87 24.44
N VAL A 29 20.35 -10.72 23.96
CA VAL A 29 20.67 -9.85 22.81
C VAL A 29 20.11 -10.43 21.51
N GLY A 30 20.10 -11.76 21.34
CA GLY A 30 19.53 -12.41 20.16
C GLY A 30 17.99 -12.39 20.11
N GLY A 31 17.32 -12.57 21.25
CA GLY A 31 15.85 -12.65 21.32
C GLY A 31 15.13 -11.31 21.13
N THR A 32 15.74 -10.20 21.54
CA THR A 32 15.12 -8.87 21.46
C THR A 32 15.10 -8.30 20.04
N LEU A 33 16.15 -8.53 19.24
CA LEU A 33 16.23 -8.03 17.86
C LEU A 33 15.28 -8.75 16.90
N LEU A 34 14.98 -10.02 17.14
CA LEU A 34 14.10 -10.81 16.27
C LEU A 34 12.61 -10.50 16.51
N SER A 35 12.23 -10.22 17.76
CA SER A 35 10.82 -9.97 18.11
C SER A 35 10.29 -8.64 17.57
N HIS A 36 11.16 -7.65 17.34
CA HIS A 36 10.76 -6.37 16.76
C HIS A 36 10.48 -6.48 15.25
N ARG A 37 11.30 -7.22 14.50
CA ARG A 37 11.11 -7.38 13.05
C ARG A 37 9.82 -8.11 12.70
N VAL A 38 9.46 -9.14 13.47
CA VAL A 38 8.22 -9.88 13.24
C VAL A 38 6.98 -9.01 13.48
N ASN A 39 7.01 -8.15 14.50
CA ASN A 39 5.90 -7.23 14.76
C ASN A 39 5.80 -6.10 13.73
N GLU A 40 6.94 -5.57 13.26
CA GLU A 40 6.97 -4.55 12.21
C GLU A 40 6.42 -5.10 10.89
N GLU A 41 6.88 -6.27 10.46
CA GLU A 41 6.36 -6.95 9.27
C GLU A 41 4.86 -7.22 9.38
N GLU A 42 4.39 -7.70 10.53
CA GLU A 42 2.96 -7.95 10.74
C GLU A 42 2.14 -6.65 10.66
N GLN A 43 2.65 -5.54 11.19
CA GLN A 43 1.99 -4.24 11.11
C GLN A 43 1.92 -3.71 9.68
N ASP A 44 3.01 -3.82 8.92
CA ASP A 44 3.08 -3.37 7.53
C ASP A 44 2.13 -4.17 6.65
N LEU A 45 2.14 -5.50 6.76
CA LEU A 45 1.22 -6.38 6.04
C LEU A 45 -0.25 -6.07 6.37
N ARG A 46 -0.56 -5.77 7.64
CA ARG A 46 -1.93 -5.39 8.03
C ARG A 46 -2.35 -4.06 7.39
N GLN A 47 -1.45 -3.08 7.31
CA GLN A 47 -1.74 -1.81 6.66
C GLN A 47 -1.95 -1.98 5.15
N GLU A 48 -1.14 -2.81 4.50
CA GLU A 48 -1.28 -3.11 3.07
C GLU A 48 -2.61 -3.78 2.76
N VAL A 49 -3.04 -4.75 3.58
CA VAL A 49 -4.36 -5.39 3.42
C VAL A 49 -5.50 -4.37 3.55
N VAL A 50 -5.43 -3.46 4.53
CA VAL A 50 -6.45 -2.42 4.70
C VAL A 50 -6.51 -1.48 3.50
N ALA A 51 -5.35 -1.06 2.97
CA ALA A 51 -5.29 -0.21 1.78
C ALA A 51 -5.91 -0.91 0.56
N LEU A 52 -5.52 -2.17 0.31
CA LEU A 52 -6.06 -2.95 -0.80
C LEU A 52 -7.58 -3.18 -0.70
N GLN A 53 -8.10 -3.38 0.51
CA GLN A 53 -9.54 -3.51 0.72
C GLN A 53 -10.30 -2.21 0.42
N GLN A 54 -9.73 -1.05 0.77
CA GLN A 54 -10.30 0.25 0.42
C GLN A 54 -10.32 0.44 -1.10
N ASP A 55 -9.20 0.14 -1.77
CA ASP A 55 -9.08 0.23 -3.22
C ASP A 55 -10.11 -0.67 -3.93
N GLN A 56 -10.28 -1.91 -3.43
CA GLN A 56 -11.28 -2.84 -3.94
C GLN A 56 -12.69 -2.26 -3.79
N ALA A 57 -13.04 -1.75 -2.61
CA ALA A 57 -14.37 -1.18 -2.36
C ALA A 57 -14.66 0.01 -3.30
N THR A 58 -13.67 0.87 -3.53
CA THR A 58 -13.79 1.98 -4.48
C THR A 58 -14.01 1.48 -5.91
N LEU A 59 -13.22 0.51 -6.35
CA LEU A 59 -13.35 -0.08 -7.69
C LEU A 59 -14.70 -0.80 -7.89
N GLU A 60 -15.20 -1.46 -6.85
CA GLU A 60 -16.53 -2.09 -6.89
C GLU A 60 -17.64 -1.05 -7.02
N ALA A 61 -17.57 0.06 -6.29
CA ALA A 61 -18.51 1.17 -6.42
C ALA A 61 -18.47 1.82 -7.81
N ILE A 62 -17.28 2.03 -8.38
CA ILE A 62 -17.13 2.53 -9.75
C ILE A 62 -17.76 1.54 -10.74
N ARG A 63 -17.45 0.24 -10.61
CA ARG A 63 -18.03 -0.80 -11.48
C ARG A 63 -19.55 -0.79 -11.43
N GLU A 64 -20.13 -0.71 -10.24
CA GLU A 64 -21.58 -0.66 -10.06
C GLU A 64 -22.17 0.59 -10.72
N PHE A 65 -21.56 1.76 -10.50
CA PHE A 65 -21.99 3.00 -11.16
C PHE A 65 -21.95 2.93 -12.69
N LEU A 66 -20.90 2.34 -13.27
CA LEU A 66 -20.77 2.16 -14.72
C LEU A 66 -21.85 1.27 -15.32
N TRP A 67 -22.49 0.43 -14.52
CA TRP A 67 -23.61 -0.43 -14.93
C TRP A 67 -24.98 0.23 -14.77
N THR A 68 -25.03 1.44 -14.19
CA THR A 68 -26.29 2.17 -14.04
C THR A 68 -26.76 2.78 -15.36
N ASP A 69 -28.08 2.86 -15.53
CA ASP A 69 -28.71 3.54 -16.66
C ASP A 69 -28.30 5.01 -16.75
N GLU A 70 -28.01 5.66 -15.61
CA GLU A 70 -27.55 7.06 -15.58
C GLU A 70 -26.22 7.23 -16.32
N TYR A 71 -25.27 6.32 -16.09
CA TYR A 71 -24.00 6.33 -16.81
C TYR A 71 -24.21 6.07 -18.30
N VAL A 72 -24.99 5.04 -18.65
CA VAL A 72 -25.28 4.68 -20.05
C VAL A 72 -25.97 5.82 -20.79
N GLU A 73 -26.95 6.46 -20.16
CA GLU A 73 -27.68 7.59 -20.70
C GLU A 73 -26.77 8.82 -20.85
N GLY A 74 -25.89 9.08 -19.88
CA GLY A 74 -24.88 10.12 -19.98
C GLY A 74 -23.93 9.92 -21.16
N VAL A 75 -23.47 8.70 -21.39
CA VAL A 75 -22.64 8.35 -22.56
C VAL A 75 -23.44 8.48 -23.86
N ALA A 76 -24.67 7.98 -23.90
CA ALA A 76 -25.54 8.05 -25.07
C ALA A 76 -25.81 9.51 -25.48
N ARG A 77 -26.08 10.40 -24.52
CA ARG A 77 -26.29 11.84 -24.76
C ARG A 77 -25.01 12.53 -25.24
N ARG A 78 -23.87 12.30 -24.58
CA ARG A 78 -22.61 13.02 -24.86
C ARG A 78 -21.89 12.53 -26.11
N MET A 79 -21.77 11.21 -26.29
CA MET A 79 -20.97 10.64 -27.38
C MET A 79 -21.80 10.33 -28.62
N LEU A 80 -23.05 9.90 -28.43
CA LEU A 80 -23.91 9.46 -29.53
C LEU A 80 -24.99 10.48 -29.89
N GLY A 81 -25.14 11.56 -29.10
CA GLY A 81 -26.21 12.55 -29.29
C GLY A 81 -27.62 11.97 -29.16
N LEU A 82 -27.74 10.79 -28.54
CA LEU A 82 -29.02 10.10 -28.38
C LEU A 82 -29.76 10.67 -27.17
N VAL A 83 -31.05 10.92 -27.37
CA VAL A 83 -31.98 11.38 -26.33
C VAL A 83 -33.13 10.40 -26.19
N ARG A 84 -33.73 10.34 -25.00
CA ARG A 84 -34.87 9.47 -24.73
C ARG A 84 -36.06 9.93 -25.60
N GLY A 85 -36.87 8.97 -26.06
CA GLY A 85 -38.02 9.28 -26.90
C GLY A 85 -38.97 10.26 -26.21
N GLY A 86 -39.16 11.45 -26.79
CA GLY A 86 -39.98 12.54 -26.24
C GLY A 86 -39.21 13.74 -25.71
N GLU A 87 -37.88 13.72 -25.68
CA GLU A 87 -37.03 14.86 -25.25
C GLU A 87 -36.47 15.65 -26.45
N SER A 88 -36.20 16.95 -26.28
CA SER A 88 -35.65 17.84 -27.32
C SER A 88 -34.17 18.14 -27.06
N LEU A 89 -33.29 17.79 -28.00
CA LEU A 89 -31.85 18.03 -27.92
C LEU A 89 -31.51 19.48 -28.31
N ILE A 90 -30.90 20.23 -27.40
CA ILE A 90 -30.39 21.59 -27.66
C ILE A 90 -28.87 21.53 -27.79
N ILE A 91 -28.33 21.88 -28.95
CA ILE A 91 -26.88 21.94 -29.19
C ILE A 91 -26.42 23.40 -29.11
N VAL A 92 -25.60 23.71 -28.11
CA VAL A 92 -24.92 25.00 -27.97
C VAL A 92 -23.52 24.85 -28.56
N VAL A 93 -23.19 25.60 -29.62
CA VAL A 93 -21.87 25.56 -30.26
C VAL A 93 -20.95 26.59 -29.58
N PRO A 94 -19.94 26.17 -28.80
CA PRO A 94 -18.97 27.09 -28.23
C PRO A 94 -17.97 27.57 -29.30
N SER A 95 -17.66 28.86 -29.30
CA SER A 95 -16.56 29.43 -30.09
C SER A 95 -15.22 29.00 -29.49
N VAL A 96 -14.47 28.18 -30.21
CA VAL A 96 -13.23 27.55 -29.74
C VAL A 96 -12.14 28.61 -29.55
N THR A 97 -11.67 28.79 -28.32
CA THR A 97 -10.36 29.42 -28.02
C THR A 97 -9.38 28.28 -27.76
N ALA A 98 -8.30 28.23 -28.53
CA ALA A 98 -7.30 27.17 -28.42
C ALA A 98 -6.54 27.26 -27.08
N THR A 99 -6.67 26.23 -26.25
CA THR A 99 -5.87 26.01 -25.04
C THR A 99 -4.60 25.22 -25.43
N PRO A 100 -3.38 25.68 -25.10
CA PRO A 100 -2.18 24.94 -25.42
C PRO A 100 -1.76 23.95 -24.32
N ALA A 101 -1.19 22.84 -24.79
CA ALA A 101 -0.23 21.91 -24.17
C ALA A 101 -0.72 20.83 -23.20
N LEU A 102 -0.87 19.62 -23.76
CA LEU A 102 -1.10 18.30 -23.13
C LEU A 102 0.22 17.49 -22.94
N GLU A 103 1.39 18.14 -22.87
CA GLU A 103 2.69 17.44 -22.94
C GLU A 103 3.38 17.17 -21.58
N GLU A 104 2.91 17.73 -20.46
CA GLU A 104 3.47 17.43 -19.13
C GLU A 104 2.85 16.21 -18.41
N ASP A 105 1.58 15.87 -18.69
CA ASP A 105 0.83 14.83 -17.97
C ASP A 105 1.30 13.39 -18.22
N ALA A 106 1.88 13.10 -19.39
CA ALA A 106 2.23 11.73 -19.78
C ALA A 106 3.36 11.10 -18.93
N ARG A 107 4.10 11.91 -18.14
CA ARG A 107 5.15 11.41 -17.25
C ARG A 107 4.61 11.00 -15.87
N ASP A 108 3.52 11.60 -15.41
CA ASP A 108 2.89 11.31 -14.09
C ASP A 108 2.03 10.03 -14.15
N PHE A 109 1.44 9.75 -15.31
CA PHE A 109 0.59 8.57 -15.63
C PHE A 109 1.19 7.19 -15.31
N ARG A 110 2.52 7.08 -15.20
CA ARG A 110 3.19 5.80 -14.88
C ARG A 110 3.34 5.53 -13.39
N GLN A 111 3.27 6.55 -12.55
CA GLN A 111 3.48 6.42 -11.11
C GLN A 111 2.15 6.33 -10.35
N ARG A 112 1.08 6.90 -10.91
CA ARG A 112 -0.28 6.83 -10.36
C ARG A 112 -0.99 5.59 -10.89
N ARG A 113 -1.97 5.07 -10.13
CA ARG A 113 -2.72 3.91 -10.59
C ARG A 113 -3.66 4.35 -11.72
N TRP A 114 -3.68 3.59 -12.81
CA TRP A 114 -4.39 3.96 -14.04
C TRP A 114 -5.88 4.29 -13.85
N TRP A 115 -6.52 3.74 -12.80
CA TRP A 115 -7.93 3.97 -12.51
C TRP A 115 -8.19 5.20 -11.64
N GLU A 116 -7.20 5.65 -10.86
CA GLU A 116 -7.33 6.86 -10.05
C GLU A 116 -7.51 8.06 -10.98
N GLU A 117 -6.72 8.17 -12.03
CA GLU A 117 -6.81 9.29 -12.98
C GLU A 117 -8.10 9.30 -13.82
N LEU A 118 -8.67 8.12 -14.10
CA LEU A 118 -9.88 8.03 -14.91
C LEU A 118 -11.16 8.32 -14.13
N TYR A 119 -11.18 8.00 -12.83
CA TYR A 119 -12.43 7.92 -12.05
C TYR A 119 -12.39 8.67 -10.72
N ILE A 120 -11.22 9.13 -10.26
CA ILE A 120 -11.06 9.88 -9.03
C ILE A 120 -10.51 11.28 -9.37
N PRO A 121 -11.25 12.37 -9.07
CA PRO A 121 -10.84 13.74 -9.38
C PRO A 121 -9.74 14.29 -8.47
#